data_AF-A0A7H4MX29-F1
#
_entry.id   AF-A0A7H4MX29-F1
#
_cell.length_a   1.000
_cell.length_b   1.000
_cell.length_c   1.000
_cell.angle_alpha   90.00
_cell.angle_beta   90.00
_cell.angle_gamma   90.00
#
_symmetry.space_group_name_H-M   'P 1'
#
loop_
_entity.id
_entity.type
_entity.pdbx_description
1 polymer ?
#
loop_
_entity_poly.entity_id
_entity_poly.type
_entity_poly.pdbx_seq_one_letter_code
_entity_poly.pdbx_strand_id
1 'polypeptide(L)'
;MSMVSYASGARYLSLIGGTCLSFYDWYCDLPPASPQTWGEQTDVPESADWYNSSYIIAWGSNVPQTRTPDAHFFTEVRYKGTKTVAITPDYAEIAKLCDLWLAPKQGTDAAMALAMGHVMLREFHLDKPSQYFTDYVRRYTDMPMLVMLEERDGYYAAGRMLRAADLVDALGQETNPEWKTVAFDEKGEITVPNGSIGFRWGDKGKWNLEQRDGKTGEDVELRLSLLGGHDDIANVGFPYFGGEGTEHFNKVELENVLLHKLPVKRLQKADGSSVLVTTVYDLTMANYGLDRGLGDENCASSYDDVKAYTPAWAEKITGVSRAHIIRTAREFADNADKTHGRSMIIVRRRSEPLVPPRYELSRSYQYADLLRLRRSERRRLGALCRPGKIASADRMAAAGVCSRLAASGASYEQHVVLL
;
A
#
# COMPACT_ATOMS: atom_id res chain seq x y z
N MET A 1 25.70 1.64 9.74
CA MET A 1 26.24 2.22 10.99
C MET A 1 27.22 1.24 11.62
N SER A 2 28.32 1.71 12.20
CA SER A 2 29.19 0.87 13.03
C SER A 2 28.56 0.70 14.41
N MET A 3 28.07 -0.50 14.69
CA MET A 3 27.19 -0.78 15.84
C MET A 3 27.83 -0.42 17.18
N VAL A 4 29.10 -0.80 17.40
CA VAL A 4 29.82 -0.54 18.66
C VAL A 4 30.19 0.92 18.80
N SER A 5 30.56 1.61 17.71
CA SER A 5 30.87 3.04 17.74
C SER A 5 29.63 3.84 18.14
N TYR A 6 28.46 3.53 17.57
CA TYR A 6 27.19 4.12 17.99
C TYR A 6 26.89 3.83 19.46
N ALA A 7 27.02 2.56 19.89
CA ALA A 7 26.71 2.14 21.25
C ALA A 7 27.60 2.81 22.31
N SER A 8 28.83 3.20 21.97
CA SER A 8 29.76 3.81 22.93
C SER A 8 29.18 5.09 23.57
N GLY A 9 28.75 6.05 22.75
CA GLY A 9 28.13 7.29 23.20
C GLY A 9 26.71 7.08 23.72
N ALA A 10 25.90 6.29 23.01
CA ALA A 10 24.51 6.04 23.40
C ALA A 10 24.42 5.37 24.78
N ARG A 11 25.27 4.37 25.07
CA ARG A 11 25.30 3.70 26.37
C ARG A 11 25.74 4.65 27.49
N TYR A 12 26.78 5.46 27.27
CA TYR A 12 27.23 6.44 28.27
C TYR A 12 26.12 7.42 28.62
N LEU A 13 25.48 8.03 27.60
CA LEU A 13 24.38 8.97 27.79
C LEU A 13 23.21 8.32 28.55
N SER A 14 22.79 7.12 28.14
CA SER A 14 21.69 6.42 28.82
C SER A 14 21.99 6.09 30.28
N LEU A 15 23.25 5.83 30.64
CA LEU A 15 23.64 5.57 32.04
C LEU A 15 23.58 6.82 32.92
N ILE A 16 23.87 7.99 32.36
CA ILE A 16 23.84 9.27 33.10
C ILE A 16 22.49 10.00 32.99
N GLY A 17 21.50 9.39 32.33
CA GLY A 17 20.18 9.99 32.11
C GLY A 17 20.13 11.05 31.01
N GLY A 18 21.12 11.08 30.11
CA GLY A 18 21.17 11.98 28.96
C GLY A 18 20.23 11.55 27.82
N THR A 19 19.91 12.48 26.93
CA THR A 19 19.02 12.25 25.78
C THR A 19 19.78 11.70 24.57
N CYS A 20 19.37 10.54 24.05
CA CYS A 20 19.81 10.04 22.75
C CYS A 20 18.87 10.55 21.65
N LEU A 21 19.37 11.37 20.72
CA LEU A 21 18.57 11.93 19.63
C LEU A 21 18.27 10.89 18.55
N SER A 22 17.10 10.98 17.92
CA SER A 22 16.74 10.18 16.74
C SER A 22 17.48 10.67 15.50
N PHE A 23 17.49 9.85 14.44
CA PHE A 23 18.17 10.16 13.19
C PHE A 23 17.34 9.83 11.94
N TYR A 24 16.49 8.80 11.98
CA TYR A 24 15.84 8.26 10.79
C TYR A 24 14.72 9.18 10.27
N ASP A 25 13.92 9.68 11.20
CA ASP A 25 12.96 10.77 11.03
C ASP A 25 13.65 12.08 10.65
N TRP A 26 14.71 12.45 11.37
CA TRP A 26 15.44 13.71 11.15
C TRP A 26 16.08 13.82 9.76
N TYR A 27 16.65 12.72 9.26
CA TYR A 27 17.21 12.68 7.91
C TYR A 27 16.15 12.56 6.82
N CYS A 28 14.88 12.41 7.20
CA CYS A 28 13.77 12.09 6.32
C CYS A 28 14.01 10.80 5.51
N ASP A 29 14.78 9.86 6.08
CA ASP A 29 14.92 8.51 5.52
C ASP A 29 13.78 7.59 5.99
N LEU A 30 13.11 7.93 7.10
CA LEU A 30 11.84 7.34 7.53
C LEU A 30 10.74 7.75 6.54
N PRO A 31 10.12 6.80 5.82
CA PRO A 31 8.91 7.06 5.07
C PRO A 31 7.71 6.98 6.03
N PRO A 32 7.04 8.09 6.42
CA PRO A 32 5.94 8.03 7.40
C PRO A 32 4.76 7.17 6.92
N ALA A 33 4.65 6.94 5.61
CA ALA A 33 3.68 6.03 5.01
C ALA A 33 3.86 4.57 5.48
N SER A 34 5.09 4.09 5.75
CA SER A 34 5.31 2.72 6.20
C SER A 34 4.66 2.43 7.57
N PRO A 35 4.88 3.27 8.60
CA PRO A 35 4.12 3.15 9.85
C PRO A 35 2.60 3.32 9.69
N GLN A 36 2.15 4.17 8.76
CA GLN A 36 0.72 4.40 8.51
C GLN A 36 0.03 3.18 7.87
N THR A 37 0.67 2.56 6.88
CA THR A 37 0.11 1.44 6.11
C THR A 37 0.32 0.09 6.81
N TRP A 38 1.51 -0.16 7.38
CA TRP A 38 1.88 -1.48 7.90
C TRP A 38 2.16 -1.52 9.40
N GLY A 39 2.19 -0.36 10.08
CA GLY A 39 2.62 -0.30 11.47
C GLY A 39 4.08 -0.71 11.67
N GLU A 40 4.91 -0.58 10.63
CA GLU A 40 6.32 -0.96 10.59
C GLU A 40 7.20 0.25 10.28
N GLN A 41 8.37 0.37 10.93
CA GLN A 41 9.27 1.51 10.70
C GLN A 41 9.74 1.53 9.25
N THR A 42 10.42 0.46 8.81
CA THR A 42 10.82 0.21 7.42
C THR A 42 11.38 -1.21 7.33
N ASP A 43 10.83 -2.01 6.43
CA ASP A 43 11.36 -3.33 6.10
C ASP A 43 11.21 -3.53 4.58
N VAL A 44 12.29 -3.89 3.89
CA VAL A 44 12.38 -3.91 2.42
C VAL A 44 13.11 -5.15 1.92
N PRO A 45 12.85 -5.60 0.68
CA PRO A 45 13.59 -6.72 0.10
C PRO A 45 15.06 -6.37 -0.11
N GLU A 46 15.91 -7.39 -0.03
CA GLU A 46 17.33 -7.27 -0.37
C GLU A 46 17.54 -7.05 -1.87
N SER A 47 18.71 -6.55 -2.28
CA SER A 47 19.02 -6.26 -3.68
C SER A 47 19.06 -7.51 -4.57
N ALA A 48 19.42 -8.66 -4.01
CA ALA A 48 19.36 -9.94 -4.72
C ALA A 48 17.93 -10.28 -5.20
N ASP A 49 16.90 -9.84 -4.46
CA ASP A 49 15.50 -10.10 -4.81
C ASP A 49 15.03 -9.27 -6.00
N TRP A 50 15.74 -8.19 -6.36
CA TRP A 50 15.46 -7.47 -7.62
C TRP A 50 15.57 -8.42 -8.82
N TYR A 51 16.44 -9.44 -8.74
CA TYR A 51 16.61 -10.44 -9.79
C TYR A 51 15.38 -11.36 -9.97
N ASN A 52 14.49 -11.42 -8.98
CA ASN A 52 13.27 -12.22 -9.03
C ASN A 52 12.09 -11.47 -9.66
N SER A 53 12.15 -10.14 -9.74
CA SER A 53 11.15 -9.32 -10.43
C SER A 53 11.23 -9.46 -11.96
N SER A 54 10.09 -9.38 -12.63
CA SER A 54 9.97 -9.34 -14.10
C SER A 54 9.56 -7.98 -14.66
N TYR A 55 9.27 -6.99 -13.80
CA TYR A 55 9.05 -5.60 -14.18
C TYR A 55 9.46 -4.66 -13.05
N ILE A 56 10.42 -3.76 -13.28
CA ILE A 56 10.95 -2.86 -12.24
C ILE A 56 10.79 -1.40 -12.64
N ILE A 57 10.22 -0.59 -11.74
CA ILE A 57 10.23 0.87 -11.85
C ILE A 57 11.25 1.42 -10.85
N ALA A 58 12.26 2.15 -11.32
CA ALA A 58 13.15 2.94 -10.49
C ALA A 58 12.62 4.38 -10.40
N TRP A 59 11.92 4.69 -9.31
CA TRP A 59 11.21 5.96 -9.12
C TRP A 59 11.95 6.85 -8.12
N GLY A 60 12.51 7.97 -8.58
CA GLY A 60 13.31 8.85 -7.72
C GLY A 60 14.56 8.17 -7.12
N SER A 61 14.97 7.02 -7.66
CA SER A 61 16.10 6.25 -7.15
C SER A 61 17.22 6.18 -8.18
N ASN A 62 18.29 6.95 -7.96
CA ASN A 62 19.47 6.88 -8.81
C ASN A 62 20.36 5.69 -8.40
N VAL A 63 19.94 4.47 -8.77
CA VAL A 63 20.57 3.20 -8.38
C VAL A 63 22.08 3.14 -8.66
N PRO A 64 22.60 3.45 -9.87
CA PRO A 64 24.05 3.34 -10.13
C PRO A 64 24.89 4.27 -9.26
N GLN A 65 24.37 5.44 -8.91
CA GLN A 65 25.09 6.44 -8.10
C GLN A 65 24.95 6.22 -6.58
N THR A 66 23.77 5.81 -6.11
CA THR A 66 23.45 5.77 -4.66
C THR A 66 23.34 4.37 -4.08
N ARG A 67 23.42 3.35 -4.94
CA ARG A 67 23.45 1.91 -4.64
C ARG A 67 24.42 1.19 -5.57
N THR A 68 25.56 1.81 -5.87
CA THR A 68 26.62 1.27 -6.73
C THR A 68 26.94 -0.21 -6.50
N PRO A 69 27.15 -0.70 -5.26
CA PRO A 69 27.47 -2.12 -5.05
C PRO A 69 26.33 -3.08 -5.38
N ASP A 70 25.07 -2.61 -5.39
CA ASP A 70 23.89 -3.42 -5.71
C ASP A 70 23.43 -3.26 -7.17
N ALA A 71 23.94 -2.25 -7.89
CA ALA A 71 23.45 -1.88 -9.22
C ALA A 71 23.57 -3.01 -10.25
N HIS A 72 24.52 -3.93 -10.04
CA HIS A 72 24.69 -5.08 -10.93
C HIS A 72 23.42 -5.95 -10.99
N PHE A 73 22.73 -6.20 -9.86
CA PHE A 73 21.47 -6.95 -9.84
C PHE A 73 20.41 -6.32 -10.74
N PHE A 74 20.32 -4.98 -10.75
CA PHE A 74 19.39 -4.24 -11.62
C PHE A 74 19.79 -4.36 -13.10
N THR A 75 21.09 -4.29 -13.43
CA THR A 75 21.53 -4.41 -14.82
C THR A 75 21.44 -5.85 -15.34
N GLU A 76 21.74 -6.84 -14.50
CA GLU A 76 21.78 -8.25 -14.85
C GLU A 76 20.37 -8.83 -15.00
N VAL A 77 19.41 -8.40 -14.19
CA VAL A 77 18.02 -8.88 -14.31
C VAL A 77 17.40 -8.53 -15.66
N ARG A 78 17.86 -7.46 -16.31
CA ARG A 78 17.44 -7.11 -17.66
C ARG A 78 17.79 -8.19 -18.68
N TYR A 79 18.90 -8.91 -18.50
CA TYR A 79 19.25 -10.07 -19.34
C TYR A 79 18.34 -11.29 -19.12
N LYS A 80 17.64 -11.35 -17.97
CA LYS A 80 16.57 -12.32 -17.70
C LYS A 80 15.26 -11.97 -18.42
N GLY A 81 15.20 -10.83 -19.12
CA GLY A 81 14.02 -10.34 -19.82
C GLY A 81 13.16 -9.36 -19.00
N THR A 82 13.63 -8.94 -17.82
CA THR A 82 12.91 -7.98 -16.97
C THR A 82 12.95 -6.59 -17.57
N LYS A 83 11.77 -5.99 -17.77
CA LYS A 83 11.65 -4.60 -18.23
C LYS A 83 11.90 -3.62 -17.08
N THR A 84 12.57 -2.52 -17.39
CA THR A 84 12.97 -1.49 -16.43
C THR A 84 12.53 -0.10 -16.88
N VAL A 85 11.95 0.69 -15.98
CA VAL A 85 11.50 2.07 -16.24
C VAL A 85 12.16 3.02 -15.24
N ALA A 86 12.74 4.12 -15.71
CA ALA A 86 13.26 5.19 -14.87
C ALA A 86 12.22 6.32 -14.80
N ILE A 87 11.87 6.75 -13.58
CA ILE A 87 11.03 7.92 -13.34
C ILE A 87 11.86 8.95 -12.57
N THR A 88 12.38 9.93 -13.31
CA THR A 88 13.23 11.01 -12.78
C THR A 88 13.02 12.29 -13.61
N PRO A 89 12.94 13.48 -12.98
CA PRO A 89 12.75 14.75 -13.69
C PRO A 89 13.94 15.11 -14.60
N ASP A 90 15.16 14.74 -14.20
CA ASP A 90 16.40 14.87 -14.97
C ASP A 90 16.78 13.55 -15.66
N TYR A 91 17.64 13.63 -16.68
CA TYR A 91 18.25 12.45 -17.31
C TYR A 91 19.38 11.89 -16.41
N ALA A 92 18.99 11.38 -15.25
CA ALA A 92 19.88 10.81 -14.24
C ALA A 92 20.56 9.52 -14.73
N GLU A 93 21.64 9.10 -14.08
CA GLU A 93 22.38 7.88 -14.47
C GLU A 93 21.51 6.62 -14.55
N ILE A 94 20.48 6.51 -13.69
CA ILE A 94 19.48 5.43 -13.75
C ILE A 94 18.77 5.34 -15.11
N ALA A 95 18.48 6.48 -15.77
CA ALA A 95 17.82 6.49 -17.07
C ALA A 95 18.65 5.76 -18.14
N LYS A 96 19.98 5.82 -18.05
CA LYS A 96 20.90 5.11 -18.96
C LYS A 96 20.79 3.58 -18.84
N LEU A 97 20.27 3.07 -17.72
CA LEU A 97 20.14 1.63 -17.46
C LEU A 97 18.74 1.09 -17.75
N CYS A 98 17.76 1.96 -18.07
CA CYS A 98 16.36 1.58 -18.23
C CYS A 98 15.91 1.54 -19.69
N ASP A 99 14.79 0.86 -19.94
CA ASP A 99 14.21 0.69 -21.28
C ASP A 99 13.24 1.83 -21.64
N LEU A 100 12.78 2.57 -20.63
CA LEU A 100 11.95 3.76 -20.77
C LEU A 100 12.34 4.80 -19.70
N TRP A 101 12.39 6.06 -20.09
CA TRP A 101 12.54 7.19 -19.18
C TRP A 101 11.28 8.06 -19.22
N LEU A 102 10.71 8.32 -18.04
CA LEU A 102 9.59 9.24 -17.84
C LEU A 102 10.05 10.37 -16.92
N ALA A 103 9.79 11.61 -17.33
CA ALA A 103 10.30 12.80 -16.68
C ALA A 103 9.16 13.70 -16.17
N PRO A 104 8.46 13.31 -15.09
CA PRO A 104 7.47 14.18 -14.47
C PRO A 104 8.15 15.42 -13.89
N LYS A 105 7.39 16.51 -13.78
CA LYS A 105 7.77 17.67 -12.97
C LYS A 105 8.10 17.18 -11.55
N GLN A 106 9.25 17.58 -11.00
CA GLN A 106 9.70 17.12 -9.69
C GLN A 106 8.68 17.45 -8.60
N GLY A 107 8.33 16.50 -7.72
CA GLY A 107 7.32 16.69 -6.68
C GLY A 107 5.87 16.57 -7.16
N THR A 108 5.64 16.17 -8.42
CA THR A 108 4.29 15.86 -8.94
C THR A 108 4.05 14.36 -9.13
N ASP A 109 4.98 13.53 -8.65
CA ASP A 109 4.99 12.08 -8.82
C ASP A 109 3.71 11.39 -8.31
N ALA A 110 3.14 11.90 -7.22
CA ALA A 110 1.87 11.41 -6.67
C ALA A 110 0.72 11.49 -7.70
N ALA A 111 0.68 12.53 -8.55
CA ALA A 111 -0.33 12.65 -9.59
C ALA A 111 -0.18 11.55 -10.65
N MET A 112 1.06 11.22 -11.03
CA MET A 112 1.31 10.11 -11.95
C MET A 112 0.94 8.76 -11.30
N ALA A 113 1.30 8.53 -10.03
CA ALA A 113 0.96 7.30 -9.31
C ALA A 113 -0.56 7.11 -9.20
N LEU A 114 -1.29 8.17 -8.87
CA LEU A 114 -2.75 8.20 -8.82
C LEU A 114 -3.40 7.85 -10.18
N ALA A 115 -2.89 8.42 -11.28
CA ALA A 115 -3.38 8.07 -12.61
C ALA A 115 -3.01 6.65 -13.05
N MET A 116 -1.86 6.13 -12.62
CA MET A 116 -1.54 4.72 -12.83
C MET A 116 -2.51 3.82 -12.05
N GLY A 117 -2.78 4.14 -10.78
CA GLY A 117 -3.74 3.41 -9.95
C GLY A 117 -5.16 3.41 -10.52
N HIS A 118 -5.60 4.55 -11.08
CA HIS A 118 -6.89 4.65 -11.78
C HIS A 118 -7.01 3.62 -12.92
N VAL A 119 -5.98 3.52 -13.78
CA VAL A 119 -5.96 2.56 -14.90
C VAL A 119 -5.97 1.12 -14.39
N MET A 120 -5.19 0.83 -13.33
CA MET A 120 -5.11 -0.51 -12.74
C MET A 120 -6.44 -0.95 -12.14
N LEU A 121 -7.09 -0.08 -11.36
CA LEU A 121 -8.39 -0.34 -10.76
C LEU A 121 -9.48 -0.50 -11.82
N ARG A 122 -9.50 0.37 -12.84
CA ARG A 122 -10.44 0.25 -13.97
C ARG A 122 -10.32 -1.11 -14.65
N GLU A 123 -9.11 -1.46 -15.09
CA GLU A 123 -8.93 -2.62 -15.97
C GLU A 123 -8.87 -3.96 -15.23
N PHE A 124 -8.24 -4.01 -14.05
CA PHE A 124 -7.94 -5.25 -13.34
C PHE A 124 -8.79 -5.48 -12.09
N HIS A 125 -9.63 -4.53 -11.68
CA HIS A 125 -10.60 -4.72 -10.59
C HIS A 125 -12.05 -4.56 -11.03
N LEU A 126 -12.33 -3.73 -12.04
CA LEU A 126 -13.70 -3.50 -12.52
C LEU A 126 -13.99 -4.23 -13.83
N ASP A 127 -13.33 -3.85 -14.93
CA ASP A 127 -13.69 -4.30 -16.28
C ASP A 127 -13.34 -5.78 -16.49
N LYS A 128 -12.16 -6.20 -16.03
CA LYS A 128 -11.69 -7.59 -16.07
C LYS A 128 -11.03 -7.93 -14.74
N PRO A 129 -11.83 -8.23 -13.69
CA PRO A 129 -11.30 -8.46 -12.35
C PRO A 129 -10.27 -9.62 -12.35
N SER A 130 -9.04 -9.31 -11.96
CA SER A 130 -8.00 -10.30 -11.71
C SER A 130 -8.39 -11.14 -10.50
N GLN A 131 -8.38 -12.46 -10.65
CA GLN A 131 -8.60 -13.37 -9.53
C GLN A 131 -7.54 -13.16 -8.43
N TYR A 132 -6.29 -12.98 -8.84
CA TYR A 132 -5.17 -12.80 -7.91
C TYR A 132 -5.30 -11.49 -7.14
N PHE A 133 -5.55 -10.36 -7.81
CA PHE A 133 -5.66 -9.07 -7.12
C PHE A 133 -6.90 -9.01 -6.24
N THR A 134 -8.04 -9.50 -6.73
CA THR A 134 -9.30 -9.48 -5.96
C THR A 134 -9.17 -10.28 -4.66
N ASP A 135 -8.60 -11.49 -4.72
CA ASP A 135 -8.33 -12.30 -3.53
C ASP A 135 -7.32 -11.63 -2.60
N TYR A 136 -6.26 -11.04 -3.16
CA TYR A 136 -5.23 -10.40 -2.36
C TYR A 136 -5.82 -9.26 -1.52
N VAL A 137 -6.52 -8.32 -2.15
CA VAL A 137 -7.00 -7.11 -1.48
C VAL A 137 -8.12 -7.43 -0.50
N ARG A 138 -8.88 -8.50 -0.74
CA ARG A 138 -9.87 -9.04 0.20
C ARG A 138 -9.24 -9.51 1.52
N ARG A 139 -8.06 -10.14 1.46
CA ARG A 139 -7.45 -10.82 2.63
C ARG A 139 -6.36 -10.01 3.33
N TYR A 140 -5.70 -9.10 2.62
CA TYR A 140 -4.48 -8.46 3.08
C TYR A 140 -4.56 -6.93 3.17
N THR A 141 -5.74 -6.36 2.96
CA THR A 141 -5.97 -4.92 3.10
C THR A 141 -7.19 -4.66 3.98
N ASP A 142 -7.39 -3.41 4.37
CA ASP A 142 -8.58 -2.94 5.05
C ASP A 142 -9.73 -2.56 4.09
N MET A 143 -9.60 -2.84 2.79
CA MET A 143 -10.63 -2.55 1.79
C MET A 143 -12.04 -3.08 2.12
N PRO A 144 -12.22 -4.31 2.65
CA PRO A 144 -13.53 -4.80 3.05
C PRO A 144 -14.11 -4.12 4.30
N MET A 145 -13.30 -3.37 5.04
CA MET A 145 -13.70 -2.82 6.33
C MET A 145 -14.66 -1.64 6.17
N LEU A 146 -15.56 -1.49 7.14
CA LEU A 146 -16.60 -0.48 7.12
C LEU A 146 -16.14 0.86 7.72
N VAL A 147 -16.51 1.93 7.03
CA VAL A 147 -16.29 3.33 7.43
C VAL A 147 -17.64 3.98 7.72
N MET A 148 -17.72 4.69 8.84
CA MET A 148 -18.90 5.46 9.21
C MET A 148 -18.92 6.78 8.43
N LEU A 149 -20.09 7.13 7.89
CA LEU A 149 -20.29 8.40 7.22
C LEU A 149 -20.86 9.43 8.20
N GLU A 150 -20.22 10.58 8.25
CA GLU A 150 -20.62 11.71 9.08
C GLU A 150 -21.45 12.69 8.25
N GLU A 151 -22.61 13.08 8.76
CA GLU A 151 -23.47 14.05 8.09
C GLU A 151 -22.79 15.43 8.02
N ARG A 152 -22.96 16.08 6.88
CA ARG A 152 -22.56 17.45 6.58
C ARG A 152 -23.74 18.16 5.91
N ASP A 153 -23.60 19.46 5.67
CA ASP A 153 -24.67 20.24 5.05
C ASP A 153 -24.86 19.82 3.57
N GLY A 154 -25.84 18.96 3.32
CA GLY A 154 -26.21 18.47 1.99
C GLY A 154 -25.41 17.26 1.45
N TYR A 155 -24.46 16.73 2.20
CA TYR A 155 -23.64 15.56 1.82
C TYR A 155 -23.05 14.85 3.05
N TYR A 156 -22.22 13.82 2.85
CA TYR A 156 -21.53 13.10 3.92
C TYR A 156 -20.00 13.22 3.82
N ALA A 157 -19.30 13.11 4.93
CA ALA A 157 -17.84 12.94 4.97
C ALA A 157 -17.47 11.55 5.48
N ALA A 158 -16.38 10.97 4.98
CA ALA A 158 -15.83 9.74 5.56
C ALA A 158 -15.28 10.04 6.97
N GLY A 159 -15.87 9.41 7.98
CA GLY A 159 -15.46 9.50 9.37
C GLY A 159 -14.48 8.39 9.75
N ARG A 160 -14.53 7.95 11.00
CA ARG A 160 -13.74 6.81 11.47
C ARG A 160 -14.30 5.47 10.97
N MET A 161 -13.46 4.44 11.01
CA MET A 161 -13.90 3.05 10.80
C MET A 161 -14.89 2.61 11.88
N LEU A 162 -15.86 1.79 11.47
CA LEU A 162 -16.81 1.12 12.35
C LEU A 162 -16.07 0.10 13.22
N ARG A 163 -16.40 0.09 14.52
CA ARG A 163 -15.80 -0.81 15.52
C ARG A 163 -16.86 -1.78 16.04
N ALA A 164 -16.43 -2.94 16.52
CA ALA A 164 -17.34 -3.91 17.10
C ALA A 164 -18.15 -3.29 18.26
N ALA A 165 -17.52 -2.43 19.08
CA ALA A 165 -18.17 -1.69 20.17
C ALA A 165 -19.31 -0.75 19.74
N ASP A 166 -19.39 -0.37 18.45
CA ASP A 166 -20.47 0.51 17.97
C ASP A 166 -21.80 -0.21 17.79
N LEU A 167 -21.79 -1.55 17.76
CA LEU A 167 -22.95 -2.38 17.47
C LEU A 167 -23.45 -3.11 18.71
N VAL A 168 -24.71 -3.54 18.65
CA VAL A 168 -25.39 -4.24 19.76
C VAL A 168 -24.57 -5.45 20.20
N ASP A 169 -24.47 -5.64 21.52
CA ASP A 169 -23.68 -6.68 22.20
C ASP A 169 -22.20 -6.72 21.79
N ALA A 170 -21.67 -5.61 21.24
CA ALA A 170 -20.31 -5.50 20.71
C ALA A 170 -19.93 -6.63 19.72
N LEU A 171 -20.92 -7.17 19.00
CA LEU A 171 -20.78 -8.38 18.16
C LEU A 171 -20.17 -9.59 18.92
N GLY A 172 -20.41 -9.69 20.22
CA GLY A 172 -19.88 -10.75 21.09
C GLY A 172 -18.38 -10.62 21.38
N GLN A 173 -17.77 -9.45 21.15
CA GLN A 173 -16.38 -9.18 21.48
C GLN A 173 -16.28 -8.59 22.89
N GLU A 174 -15.80 -9.39 23.85
CA GLU A 174 -15.64 -8.94 25.25
C GLU A 174 -14.36 -8.13 25.47
N THR A 175 -13.29 -8.48 24.76
CA THR A 175 -11.97 -7.84 24.91
C THR A 175 -11.73 -6.83 23.80
N ASN A 176 -11.38 -5.59 24.16
CA ASN A 176 -11.05 -4.49 23.26
C ASN A 176 -11.98 -4.34 22.03
N PRO A 177 -13.32 -4.39 22.18
CA PRO A 177 -14.25 -4.27 21.06
C PRO A 177 -14.13 -2.95 20.29
N GLU A 178 -13.67 -1.89 20.95
CA GLU A 178 -13.42 -0.57 20.35
C GLU A 178 -12.20 -0.55 19.41
N TRP A 179 -11.35 -1.58 19.45
CA TRP A 179 -10.15 -1.74 18.62
C TRP A 179 -10.27 -2.83 17.55
N LYS A 180 -11.48 -3.36 17.34
CA LYS A 180 -11.77 -4.40 16.35
C LYS A 180 -12.63 -3.85 15.22
N THR A 181 -12.11 -3.87 14.00
CA THR A 181 -12.79 -3.39 12.79
C THR A 181 -13.85 -4.39 12.32
N VAL A 182 -14.84 -3.89 11.60
CA VAL A 182 -16.03 -4.65 11.18
C VAL A 182 -16.14 -4.65 9.67
N ALA A 183 -16.59 -5.77 9.10
CA ALA A 183 -16.83 -5.95 7.68
C ALA A 183 -18.16 -6.70 7.44
N PHE A 184 -18.60 -6.75 6.19
CA PHE A 184 -19.63 -7.72 5.76
C PHE A 184 -18.96 -8.95 5.16
N ASP A 185 -19.59 -10.10 5.31
CA ASP A 185 -19.27 -11.27 4.49
C ASP A 185 -20.02 -11.24 3.14
N GLU A 186 -19.72 -12.18 2.24
CA GLU A 186 -20.41 -12.32 0.94
C GLU A 186 -21.91 -12.60 1.08
N LYS A 187 -22.37 -13.18 2.20
CA LYS A 187 -23.80 -13.40 2.50
C LYS A 187 -24.51 -12.11 2.95
N GLY A 188 -23.76 -11.06 3.25
CA GLY A 188 -24.27 -9.78 3.73
C GLY A 188 -24.45 -9.73 5.24
N GLU A 189 -23.86 -10.67 5.98
CA GLU A 189 -23.83 -10.71 7.44
C GLU A 189 -22.67 -9.89 7.98
N ILE A 190 -22.86 -9.24 9.13
CA ILE A 190 -21.82 -8.45 9.79
C ILE A 190 -20.87 -9.40 10.53
N THR A 191 -19.56 -9.21 10.34
CA THR A 191 -18.52 -10.01 10.99
C THR A 191 -17.39 -9.13 11.55
N VAL A 192 -16.71 -9.64 12.58
CA VAL A 192 -15.46 -9.09 13.10
C VAL A 192 -14.34 -10.04 12.69
N PRO A 193 -13.62 -9.80 11.59
CA PRO A 193 -12.54 -10.70 11.18
C PRO A 193 -11.39 -10.70 12.20
N ASN A 194 -10.69 -11.83 12.27
CA ASN A 194 -9.42 -11.93 13.00
C ASN A 194 -8.40 -10.87 12.53
N GLY A 195 -7.39 -10.62 13.36
CA GLY A 195 -6.19 -9.84 12.97
C GLY A 195 -6.20 -8.35 13.31
N SER A 196 -7.36 -7.73 13.56
CA SER A 196 -7.42 -6.34 14.04
C SER A 196 -6.68 -6.15 15.37
N ILE A 197 -6.22 -4.92 15.64
CA ILE A 197 -5.29 -4.65 16.75
C ILE A 197 -5.86 -4.99 18.12
N GLY A 198 -7.19 -4.97 18.28
CA GLY A 198 -7.87 -5.41 19.51
C GLY A 198 -7.66 -6.89 19.84
N PHE A 199 -7.29 -7.75 18.87
CA PHE A 199 -6.94 -9.16 19.14
C PHE A 199 -5.47 -9.35 19.55
N ARG A 200 -4.62 -8.33 19.40
CA ARG A 200 -3.18 -8.44 19.69
C ARG A 200 -2.89 -8.54 21.18
N TRP A 201 -3.70 -7.87 21.99
CA TRP A 201 -3.54 -7.76 23.43
C TRP A 201 -4.81 -8.29 24.11
N GLY A 202 -4.67 -8.92 25.28
CA GLY A 202 -5.79 -9.53 26.00
C GLY A 202 -6.25 -10.89 25.43
N ASP A 203 -6.51 -10.96 24.13
CA ASP A 203 -6.84 -12.21 23.42
C ASP A 203 -5.58 -12.98 22.99
N LYS A 204 -5.66 -14.32 22.93
CA LYS A 204 -4.59 -15.18 22.39
C LYS A 204 -5.08 -15.98 21.18
N GLY A 205 -4.24 -16.09 20.17
CA GLY A 205 -4.45 -16.97 19.01
C GLY A 205 -5.32 -16.40 17.88
N LYS A 206 -5.96 -15.23 18.07
CA LYS A 206 -6.82 -14.57 17.06
C LYS A 206 -6.17 -13.38 16.33
N TRP A 207 -4.95 -12.99 16.74
CA TRP A 207 -4.16 -11.99 16.02
C TRP A 207 -3.39 -12.64 14.87
N ASN A 208 -4.12 -12.93 13.79
CA ASN A 208 -3.61 -13.54 12.56
C ASN A 208 -4.49 -13.07 11.37
N LEU A 209 -4.04 -13.37 10.15
CA LEU A 209 -4.76 -13.03 8.90
C LEU A 209 -5.51 -14.25 8.34
N GLU A 210 -5.89 -15.22 9.18
CA GLU A 210 -6.82 -16.25 8.74
C GLU A 210 -8.19 -15.61 8.52
N GLN A 211 -8.81 -15.95 7.39
CA GLN A 211 -10.14 -15.48 7.02
C GLN A 211 -11.21 -16.16 7.88
N ARG A 212 -11.27 -15.77 9.16
CA ARG A 212 -12.18 -16.34 10.16
C ARG A 212 -12.93 -15.25 10.91
N ASP A 213 -14.16 -15.56 11.29
CA ASP A 213 -14.93 -14.75 12.22
C ASP A 213 -14.31 -14.81 13.61
N GLY A 214 -14.06 -13.63 14.20
CA GLY A 214 -13.38 -13.48 15.48
C GLY A 214 -14.21 -13.92 16.69
N LYS A 215 -15.51 -14.16 16.53
CA LYS A 215 -16.39 -14.73 17.56
C LYS A 215 -16.51 -16.25 17.39
N THR A 216 -16.99 -16.72 16.24
CA THR A 216 -17.32 -18.14 16.01
C THR A 216 -16.09 -18.98 15.65
N GLY A 217 -15.07 -18.38 15.05
CA GLY A 217 -13.90 -19.07 14.52
C GLY A 217 -14.13 -19.76 13.16
N GLU A 218 -15.34 -19.63 12.60
CA GLU A 218 -15.69 -20.19 11.29
C GLU A 218 -15.03 -19.39 10.15
N ASP A 219 -14.83 -20.04 9.01
CA ASP A 219 -14.25 -19.41 7.83
C ASP A 219 -15.23 -18.37 7.25
N VAL A 220 -14.72 -17.20 6.87
CA VAL A 220 -15.51 -16.08 6.34
C VAL A 220 -14.86 -15.47 5.11
N GLU A 221 -15.67 -15.26 4.06
CA GLU A 221 -15.25 -14.51 2.88
C GLU A 221 -15.78 -13.09 2.97
N LEU A 222 -14.89 -12.13 3.19
CA LEU A 222 -15.26 -10.72 3.39
C LEU A 222 -15.65 -10.07 2.07
N ARG A 223 -16.75 -9.33 2.02
CA ARG A 223 -17.22 -8.61 0.84
C ARG A 223 -16.48 -7.29 0.66
N LEU A 224 -15.94 -7.05 -0.54
CA LEU A 224 -15.21 -5.81 -0.85
C LEU A 224 -16.13 -4.60 -1.03
N SER A 225 -17.19 -4.72 -1.83
CA SER A 225 -18.06 -3.61 -2.21
C SER A 225 -19.51 -3.81 -1.77
N LEU A 226 -20.17 -2.74 -1.33
CA LEU A 226 -21.61 -2.70 -1.09
C LEU A 226 -22.43 -2.50 -2.35
N LEU A 227 -21.81 -2.24 -3.51
CA LEU A 227 -22.53 -2.15 -4.77
C LEU A 227 -23.29 -3.46 -5.05
N GLY A 228 -24.56 -3.35 -5.45
CA GLY A 228 -25.48 -4.48 -5.61
C GLY A 228 -26.05 -5.09 -4.32
N GLY A 229 -25.64 -4.62 -3.13
CA GLY A 229 -26.17 -5.05 -1.84
C GLY A 229 -26.31 -3.90 -0.83
N HIS A 230 -26.49 -2.68 -1.32
CA HIS A 230 -26.65 -1.44 -0.56
C HIS A 230 -28.14 -1.09 -0.40
N ASP A 231 -28.44 -0.27 0.60
CA ASP A 231 -29.79 0.20 0.87
C ASP A 231 -30.10 1.50 0.11
N ASP A 232 -29.06 2.33 -0.08
CA ASP A 232 -29.18 3.65 -0.71
C ASP A 232 -27.85 4.09 -1.34
N ILE A 233 -27.88 5.21 -2.06
CA ILE A 233 -26.71 5.90 -2.61
C ILE A 233 -26.55 7.25 -1.89
N ALA A 234 -25.39 7.47 -1.27
CA ALA A 234 -25.07 8.73 -0.58
C ALA A 234 -24.02 9.54 -1.35
N ASN A 235 -24.16 10.86 -1.34
CA ASN A 235 -23.11 11.77 -1.81
C ASN A 235 -22.06 11.95 -0.70
N VAL A 236 -20.82 11.56 -0.97
CA VAL A 236 -19.68 11.68 -0.04
C VAL A 236 -18.68 12.67 -0.61
N GLY A 237 -18.28 13.66 0.19
CA GLY A 237 -17.33 14.69 -0.20
C GLY A 237 -15.88 14.27 0.03
N PHE A 238 -15.06 14.41 -1.01
CA PHE A 238 -13.63 14.13 -0.99
C PHE A 238 -12.83 15.42 -1.18
N PRO A 239 -11.78 15.65 -0.38
CA PRO A 239 -10.95 16.83 -0.53
C PRO A 239 -10.10 16.72 -1.80
N TYR A 240 -10.00 17.81 -2.54
CA TYR A 240 -9.17 17.90 -3.74
C TYR A 240 -8.25 19.12 -3.67
N PHE A 241 -6.96 18.87 -3.85
CA PHE A 241 -5.91 19.90 -3.75
C PHE A 241 -5.21 20.17 -5.08
N GLY A 242 -5.60 19.50 -6.17
CA GLY A 242 -4.92 19.63 -7.47
C GLY A 242 -5.14 20.98 -8.17
N GLY A 243 -6.07 21.80 -7.67
CA GLY A 243 -6.25 23.21 -8.06
C GLY A 243 -5.31 24.18 -7.33
N GLU A 244 -4.71 23.75 -6.21
CA GLU A 244 -3.83 24.59 -5.40
C GLU A 244 -2.35 24.45 -5.82
N GLY A 245 -1.51 25.39 -5.38
CA GLY A 245 -0.06 25.32 -5.56
C GLY A 245 0.59 26.66 -5.90
N THR A 246 1.91 26.67 -6.05
CA THR A 246 2.66 27.86 -6.47
C THR A 246 2.66 28.00 -8.00
N GLU A 247 3.10 29.15 -8.50
CA GLU A 247 3.26 29.45 -9.93
C GLU A 247 4.29 28.56 -10.65
N HIS A 248 5.09 27.78 -9.92
CA HIS A 248 6.11 26.89 -10.48
C HIS A 248 5.58 25.51 -10.89
N PHE A 249 4.31 25.23 -10.61
CA PHE A 249 3.65 23.96 -10.84
C PHE A 249 2.36 24.16 -11.63
N ASN A 250 2.09 23.24 -12.55
CA ASN A 250 0.80 23.17 -13.21
C ASN A 250 -0.26 22.73 -12.22
N LYS A 251 -1.49 23.21 -12.45
CA LYS A 251 -2.66 22.95 -11.60
C LYS A 251 -3.82 22.56 -12.50
N VAL A 252 -4.74 21.79 -11.95
CA VAL A 252 -6.00 21.46 -12.61
C VAL A 252 -7.12 21.90 -11.70
N GLU A 253 -7.78 22.99 -12.09
CA GLU A 253 -8.93 23.52 -11.35
C GLU A 253 -10.10 22.52 -11.43
N LEU A 254 -10.59 22.13 -10.25
CA LEU A 254 -11.86 21.45 -10.01
C LEU A 254 -12.42 22.06 -8.71
N GLU A 255 -13.46 21.46 -8.14
CA GLU A 255 -13.94 21.88 -6.81
C GLU A 255 -13.02 21.38 -5.69
N ASN A 256 -12.86 22.18 -4.64
CA ASN A 256 -12.09 21.79 -3.43
C ASN A 256 -12.70 20.56 -2.72
N VAL A 257 -14.01 20.34 -2.90
CA VAL A 257 -14.73 19.17 -2.42
C VAL A 257 -15.42 18.51 -3.59
N LEU A 258 -14.98 17.30 -3.94
CA LEU A 258 -15.59 16.48 -4.99
C LEU A 258 -16.64 15.57 -4.35
N LEU A 259 -17.90 15.74 -4.74
CA LEU A 259 -18.99 14.90 -4.29
C LEU A 259 -19.05 13.64 -5.16
N HIS A 260 -18.92 12.48 -4.54
CA HIS A 260 -19.01 11.19 -5.19
C HIS A 260 -20.20 10.37 -4.70
N LYS A 261 -20.80 9.58 -5.58
CA LYS A 261 -21.92 8.69 -5.24
C LYS A 261 -21.40 7.35 -4.73
N LEU A 262 -21.70 7.02 -3.47
CA LEU A 262 -21.31 5.75 -2.88
C LEU A 262 -22.49 4.86 -2.48
N PRO A 263 -22.37 3.53 -2.67
CA PRO A 263 -23.30 2.57 -2.12
C PRO A 263 -23.14 2.50 -0.60
N VAL A 264 -24.25 2.64 0.12
CA VAL A 264 -24.26 2.68 1.58
C VAL A 264 -25.27 1.71 2.19
N LYS A 265 -24.99 1.27 3.41
CA LYS A 265 -25.95 0.56 4.25
C LYS A 265 -26.25 1.32 5.52
N ARG A 266 -27.49 1.23 5.99
CA ARG A 266 -27.92 1.83 7.25
C ARG A 266 -27.82 0.80 8.36
N LEU A 267 -27.03 1.11 9.38
CA LEU A 267 -26.89 0.29 10.58
C LEU A 267 -27.49 0.97 11.80
N GLN A 268 -27.95 0.17 12.75
CA GLN A 268 -28.36 0.63 14.08
C GLN A 268 -27.21 0.39 15.06
N LYS A 269 -26.82 1.45 15.76
CA LYS A 269 -25.76 1.42 16.78
C LYS A 269 -26.28 0.93 18.12
N ALA A 270 -25.36 0.54 19.00
CA ALA A 270 -25.66 0.14 20.38
C ALA A 270 -26.36 1.24 21.20
N ASP A 271 -26.11 2.51 20.91
CA ASP A 271 -26.74 3.67 21.55
C ASP A 271 -28.16 3.98 20.99
N GLY A 272 -28.67 3.16 20.08
CA GLY A 272 -29.97 3.33 19.43
C GLY A 272 -29.97 4.28 18.24
N SER A 273 -28.88 5.04 18.00
CA SER A 273 -28.75 5.90 16.82
C SER A 273 -28.54 5.09 15.54
N SER A 274 -28.82 5.70 14.39
CA SER A 274 -28.55 5.11 13.08
C SER A 274 -27.32 5.74 12.44
N VAL A 275 -26.54 4.95 11.70
CA VAL A 275 -25.36 5.41 10.96
C VAL A 275 -25.35 4.83 9.55
N LEU A 276 -24.92 5.62 8.57
CA LEU A 276 -24.61 5.13 7.22
C LEU A 276 -23.17 4.64 7.17
N VAL A 277 -22.95 3.51 6.54
CA VAL A 277 -21.62 2.93 6.35
C VAL A 277 -21.36 2.59 4.89
N THR A 278 -20.09 2.65 4.50
CA THR A 278 -19.58 2.16 3.22
C THR A 278 -18.27 1.42 3.45
N THR A 279 -17.71 0.74 2.45
CA THR A 279 -16.41 0.07 2.60
C THR A 279 -15.27 0.98 2.19
N VAL A 280 -14.06 0.73 2.72
CA VAL A 280 -12.83 1.39 2.25
C VAL A 280 -12.61 1.16 0.75
N TYR A 281 -12.99 -0.01 0.22
CA TYR A 281 -12.96 -0.30 -1.22
C TYR A 281 -13.81 0.69 -2.03
N ASP A 282 -15.06 0.91 -1.61
CA ASP A 282 -15.99 1.81 -2.31
C ASP A 282 -15.51 3.25 -2.24
N LEU A 283 -15.04 3.70 -1.06
CA LEU A 283 -14.38 5.00 -0.89
C LEU A 283 -13.16 5.16 -1.79
N THR A 284 -12.35 4.11 -1.94
CA THR A 284 -11.15 4.13 -2.77
C THR A 284 -11.53 4.28 -4.25
N MET A 285 -12.50 3.48 -4.73
CA MET A 285 -12.96 3.56 -6.12
C MET A 285 -13.52 4.95 -6.47
N ALA A 286 -14.29 5.56 -5.57
CA ALA A 286 -14.76 6.93 -5.75
C ALA A 286 -13.63 7.95 -5.69
N ASN A 287 -12.71 7.85 -4.74
CA ASN A 287 -11.56 8.74 -4.65
C ASN A 287 -10.74 8.75 -5.95
N TYR A 288 -10.58 7.59 -6.60
CA TYR A 288 -9.91 7.47 -7.91
C TYR A 288 -10.77 7.92 -9.10
N GLY A 289 -12.02 8.37 -8.88
CA GLY A 289 -12.91 8.86 -9.93
C GLY A 289 -13.39 7.77 -10.89
N LEU A 290 -13.63 6.54 -10.41
CA LEU A 290 -14.10 5.43 -11.24
C LEU A 290 -15.63 5.35 -11.25
N ASP A 291 -16.24 5.55 -12.42
CA ASP A 291 -17.68 5.30 -12.57
C ASP A 291 -17.99 3.81 -12.52
N ARG A 292 -19.03 3.48 -11.75
CA ARG A 292 -19.50 2.13 -11.44
C ARG A 292 -20.99 1.97 -11.74
N GLY A 293 -21.53 2.82 -12.62
CA GLY A 293 -22.93 2.80 -13.04
C GLY A 293 -23.86 3.58 -12.13
N LEU A 294 -23.33 4.49 -11.31
CA LEU A 294 -24.10 5.34 -10.39
C LEU A 294 -24.43 6.72 -10.99
N GLY A 295 -23.89 7.02 -12.17
CA GLY A 295 -24.07 8.30 -12.85
C GLY A 295 -23.42 9.44 -12.05
N ASP A 296 -22.18 9.23 -11.61
CA ASP A 296 -21.40 10.20 -10.86
C ASP A 296 -20.68 11.16 -11.83
N GLU A 297 -21.05 12.44 -11.78
CA GLU A 297 -20.49 13.47 -12.67
C GLU A 297 -19.02 13.77 -12.42
N ASN A 298 -18.49 13.46 -11.23
CA ASN A 298 -17.08 13.66 -10.88
C ASN A 298 -16.22 12.45 -11.24
N CYS A 299 -16.83 11.32 -11.62
CA CYS A 299 -16.12 10.17 -12.15
C CYS A 299 -15.79 10.33 -13.64
N ALA A 300 -14.73 9.65 -14.07
CA ALA A 300 -14.29 9.62 -15.45
C ALA A 300 -15.07 8.58 -16.26
N SER A 301 -15.53 8.98 -17.45
CA SER A 301 -16.08 8.07 -18.46
C SER A 301 -14.99 7.51 -19.38
N SER A 302 -13.85 8.21 -19.47
CA SER A 302 -12.69 7.81 -20.26
C SER A 302 -11.39 8.29 -19.61
N TYR A 303 -10.25 7.73 -20.03
CA TYR A 303 -8.93 8.22 -19.60
C TYR A 303 -8.58 9.61 -20.14
N ASP A 304 -9.32 10.08 -21.13
CA ASP A 304 -9.14 11.40 -21.75
C ASP A 304 -9.93 12.51 -21.04
N ASP A 305 -10.87 12.14 -20.17
CA ASP A 305 -11.65 13.07 -19.36
C ASP A 305 -10.75 13.71 -18.31
N VAL A 306 -10.78 15.03 -18.18
CA VAL A 306 -10.03 15.73 -17.14
C VAL A 306 -10.84 15.69 -15.84
N LYS A 307 -10.83 14.53 -15.19
CA LYS A 307 -11.36 14.29 -13.83
C LYS A 307 -10.21 13.98 -12.89
N ALA A 308 -10.42 14.20 -11.59
CA ALA A 308 -9.39 13.98 -10.58
C ALA A 308 -8.76 12.59 -10.78
N TYR A 309 -7.42 12.60 -10.88
CA TYR A 309 -6.60 11.38 -10.94
C TYR A 309 -6.73 10.51 -12.20
N THR A 310 -7.30 11.03 -13.29
CA THR A 310 -7.24 10.38 -14.61
C THR A 310 -5.87 10.57 -15.28
N PRO A 311 -5.52 9.74 -16.30
CA PRO A 311 -4.34 9.98 -17.14
C PRO A 311 -4.31 11.37 -17.80
N ALA A 312 -5.45 11.88 -18.29
CA ALA A 312 -5.53 13.24 -18.84
C ALA A 312 -5.29 14.34 -17.80
N TRP A 313 -5.78 14.14 -16.58
CA TRP A 313 -5.50 15.04 -15.45
C TRP A 313 -4.02 15.01 -15.06
N ALA A 314 -3.43 13.82 -14.93
CA ALA A 314 -2.02 13.69 -14.55
C ALA A 314 -1.07 14.22 -15.62
N GLU A 315 -1.42 14.13 -16.91
CA GLU A 315 -0.64 14.74 -17.98
C GLU A 315 -0.54 16.26 -17.81
N LYS A 316 -1.62 16.93 -17.41
CA LYS A 316 -1.62 18.37 -17.14
C LYS A 316 -0.74 18.72 -15.93
N ILE A 317 -0.84 17.96 -14.84
CA ILE A 317 -0.09 18.21 -13.61
C ILE A 317 1.41 17.93 -13.79
N THR A 318 1.73 16.78 -14.37
CA THR A 318 3.10 16.24 -14.37
C THR A 318 3.90 16.56 -15.64
N GLY A 319 3.22 16.79 -16.76
CA GLY A 319 3.82 16.88 -18.09
C GLY A 319 4.12 15.53 -18.76
N VAL A 320 3.90 14.40 -18.08
CA VAL A 320 4.09 13.06 -18.67
C VAL A 320 2.90 12.70 -19.54
N SER A 321 3.16 12.25 -20.78
CA SER A 321 2.08 11.85 -21.69
C SER A 321 1.17 10.78 -21.08
N ARG A 322 -0.15 11.00 -21.17
CA ARG A 322 -1.18 10.05 -20.73
C ARG A 322 -1.01 8.68 -21.36
N ALA A 323 -0.54 8.61 -22.62
CA ALA A 323 -0.29 7.35 -23.30
C ALA A 323 0.83 6.53 -22.62
N HIS A 324 1.87 7.21 -22.11
CA HIS A 324 2.91 6.57 -21.32
C HIS A 324 2.41 6.15 -19.94
N ILE A 325 1.63 7.00 -19.25
CA ILE A 325 1.01 6.65 -17.96
C ILE A 325 0.16 5.38 -18.09
N ILE A 326 -0.76 5.36 -19.06
CA ILE A 326 -1.65 4.22 -19.32
C ILE A 326 -0.85 2.96 -19.66
N ARG A 327 0.11 3.08 -20.59
CA ARG A 327 0.92 1.92 -21.01
C ARG A 327 1.74 1.35 -19.85
N THR A 328 2.44 2.20 -19.10
CA THR A 328 3.26 1.76 -17.97
C THR A 328 2.41 1.17 -16.86
N ALA A 329 1.25 1.74 -16.55
CA ALA A 329 0.32 1.17 -15.57
C ALA A 329 -0.18 -0.21 -15.99
N ARG A 330 -0.62 -0.35 -17.25
CA ARG A 330 -1.13 -1.60 -17.80
C ARG A 330 -0.07 -2.68 -17.85
N GLU A 331 1.13 -2.38 -18.35
CA GLU A 331 2.23 -3.35 -18.40
C GLU A 331 2.69 -3.77 -16.99
N PHE A 332 2.72 -2.82 -16.03
CA PHE A 332 3.08 -3.12 -14.64
C PHE A 332 2.07 -4.06 -13.99
N ALA A 333 0.77 -3.80 -14.16
CA ALA A 333 -0.30 -4.64 -13.62
C ALA A 333 -0.42 -5.99 -14.33
N ASP A 334 -0.35 -6.02 -15.66
CA ASP A 334 -0.38 -7.26 -16.44
C ASP A 334 0.79 -8.19 -16.07
N ASN A 335 1.99 -7.64 -15.86
CA ASN A 335 3.10 -8.45 -15.34
C ASN A 335 2.79 -9.00 -13.95
N ALA A 336 2.26 -8.18 -13.04
CA ALA A 336 1.95 -8.61 -11.68
C ALA A 336 0.85 -9.69 -11.66
N ASP A 337 -0.18 -9.59 -12.49
CA ASP A 337 -1.26 -10.57 -12.62
C ASP A 337 -0.70 -11.92 -13.12
N LYS A 338 0.04 -11.90 -14.22
CA LYS A 338 0.65 -13.11 -14.81
C LYS A 338 1.63 -13.81 -13.89
N THR A 339 2.34 -13.05 -13.06
CA THR A 339 3.45 -13.55 -12.26
C THR A 339 3.15 -13.67 -10.77
N HIS A 340 1.92 -13.34 -10.38
CA HIS A 340 1.48 -13.31 -8.99
C HIS A 340 2.37 -12.40 -8.12
N GLY A 341 2.52 -11.14 -8.53
CA GLY A 341 3.13 -10.08 -7.72
C GLY A 341 4.61 -9.76 -7.99
N ARG A 342 5.18 -10.18 -9.13
CA ARG A 342 6.61 -9.94 -9.46
C ARG A 342 6.86 -8.63 -10.23
N SER A 343 6.08 -7.58 -9.99
CA SER A 343 6.37 -6.20 -10.43
C SER A 343 6.87 -5.40 -9.24
N MET A 344 7.97 -4.66 -9.33
CA MET A 344 8.59 -4.00 -8.17
C MET A 344 8.83 -2.50 -8.42
N ILE A 345 8.70 -1.68 -7.36
CA ILE A 345 9.12 -0.27 -7.38
C ILE A 345 10.30 -0.07 -6.44
N ILE A 346 11.44 0.37 -6.99
CA ILE A 346 12.59 0.85 -6.22
C ILE A 346 12.42 2.36 -6.04
N VAL A 347 11.99 2.77 -4.85
CA VAL A 347 11.82 4.18 -4.50
C VAL A 347 12.95 4.66 -3.59
N ARG A 348 13.39 5.90 -3.79
CA ARG A 348 14.28 6.60 -2.87
C ARG A 348 13.94 8.10 -2.87
N ARG A 349 14.40 8.80 -1.83
CA ARG A 349 14.52 10.26 -1.59
C ARG A 349 14.34 11.25 -2.76
N ARG A 350 14.67 10.92 -4.01
CA ARG A 350 14.78 11.87 -5.13
C ARG A 350 13.50 12.10 -5.94
N SER A 351 12.33 11.65 -5.48
CA SER A 351 11.06 12.21 -5.99
C SER A 351 10.95 13.72 -5.70
N GLU A 352 11.81 14.28 -4.83
CA GLU A 352 11.88 15.72 -4.59
C GLU A 352 13.34 16.21 -4.40
N PRO A 353 13.86 17.15 -5.22
CA PRO A 353 15.15 17.80 -4.95
C PRO A 353 14.99 19.16 -4.24
N LEU A 354 15.76 19.34 -3.15
CA LEU A 354 16.40 20.60 -2.71
C LEU A 354 15.52 21.85 -2.41
N VAL A 355 14.30 21.64 -1.92
CA VAL A 355 13.49 22.64 -1.20
C VAL A 355 13.30 22.08 0.23
N PRO A 356 13.21 22.88 1.31
CA PRO A 356 12.93 22.33 2.66
C PRO A 356 11.81 21.30 2.54
N PRO A 357 11.99 20.09 3.13
CA PRO A 357 11.14 18.92 2.88
C PRO A 357 9.69 19.35 2.98
N ARG A 358 8.97 19.38 1.85
CA ARG A 358 7.57 19.78 1.87
C ARG A 358 6.77 18.69 2.58
N TYR A 359 5.69 19.12 3.23
CA TYR A 359 4.89 18.39 4.21
C TYR A 359 4.20 17.11 3.72
N GLU A 360 4.33 16.71 2.44
CA GLU A 360 3.52 15.66 1.81
C GLU A 360 4.30 14.41 1.39
N LEU A 361 5.48 14.17 1.97
CA LEU A 361 6.25 12.93 1.76
C LEU A 361 5.40 11.67 2.01
N SER A 362 4.43 11.76 2.93
CA SER A 362 3.45 10.70 3.17
C SER A 362 2.59 10.40 1.95
N ARG A 363 2.14 11.38 1.15
CA ARG A 363 1.25 11.14 0.00
C ARG A 363 2.00 10.46 -1.15
N SER A 364 3.18 10.97 -1.52
CA SER A 364 4.01 10.35 -2.57
C SER A 364 4.39 8.91 -2.24
N TYR A 365 4.69 8.62 -0.96
CA TYR A 365 4.92 7.24 -0.52
C TYR A 365 3.64 6.44 -0.34
N GLN A 366 2.54 6.99 0.18
CA GLN A 366 1.26 6.28 0.31
C GLN A 366 0.77 5.80 -1.06
N TYR A 367 0.84 6.61 -2.11
CA TYR A 367 0.44 6.17 -3.46
C TYR A 367 1.45 5.22 -4.11
N ALA A 368 2.73 5.28 -3.73
CA ALA A 368 3.74 4.30 -4.15
C ALA A 368 3.70 3.00 -3.31
N ASP A 369 3.20 3.05 -2.08
CA ASP A 369 3.08 1.95 -1.13
C ASP A 369 1.75 1.22 -1.28
N LEU A 370 0.71 1.93 -1.75
CA LEU A 370 -0.46 1.38 -2.42
C LEU A 370 0.00 0.44 -3.57
N LEU A 371 0.98 0.88 -4.37
CA LEU A 371 1.60 0.00 -5.36
C LEU A 371 2.53 -1.09 -4.78
N ARG A 372 2.65 -1.26 -3.44
CA ARG A 372 3.52 -2.23 -2.74
C ARG A 372 2.78 -3.03 -1.65
N LEU A 373 2.13 -4.12 -2.02
CA LEU A 373 1.62 -5.06 -1.02
C LEU A 373 2.58 -6.24 -0.80
N ARG A 374 2.99 -6.44 0.45
CA ARG A 374 3.93 -7.48 0.91
C ARG A 374 3.22 -8.81 1.17
N ARG A 375 3.55 -9.87 0.42
CA ARG A 375 3.18 -11.25 0.84
C ARG A 375 4.07 -11.68 2.00
N SER A 376 3.50 -12.00 3.16
CA SER A 376 4.21 -12.67 4.25
C SER A 376 3.98 -14.19 4.24
N GLU A 377 4.33 -14.89 3.15
CA GLU A 377 4.50 -16.34 3.22
C GLU A 377 5.97 -16.64 3.53
N ARG A 378 6.29 -16.76 4.82
CA ARG A 378 7.57 -17.32 5.27
C ARG A 378 7.63 -18.79 4.91
N ARG A 379 8.32 -19.16 3.84
CA ARG A 379 8.78 -20.54 3.63
C ARG A 379 10.31 -20.56 3.72
N ARG A 380 10.84 -21.28 4.72
CA ARG A 380 12.27 -21.32 5.07
C ARG A 380 13.07 -22.14 4.05
N LEU A 381 14.22 -21.63 3.59
CA LEU A 381 15.28 -22.44 2.99
C LEU A 381 16.26 -22.92 4.07
N GLY A 382 16.54 -24.23 4.05
CA GLY A 382 17.60 -24.86 4.83
C GLY A 382 18.97 -24.42 4.34
N ALA A 383 19.92 -24.34 5.28
CA ALA A 383 21.28 -23.90 5.05
C ALA A 383 22.01 -24.74 3.99
N LEU A 384 22.52 -24.07 2.94
CA LEU A 384 23.51 -24.67 2.05
C LEU A 384 24.89 -24.51 2.69
N CYS A 385 25.31 -25.52 3.45
CA CYS A 385 26.72 -25.69 3.83
C CYS A 385 27.54 -25.99 2.57
N ARG A 386 28.62 -25.23 2.32
CA ARG A 386 29.76 -25.68 1.52
C ARG A 386 31.06 -25.67 2.35
N PRO A 387 31.97 -26.62 2.09
CA PRO A 387 33.00 -27.05 3.03
C PRO A 387 34.31 -26.28 2.85
N GLY A 388 35.00 -25.97 3.95
CA GLY A 388 36.39 -25.54 3.89
C GLY A 388 36.84 -24.64 5.04
N LYS A 389 37.24 -25.27 6.15
CA LYS A 389 38.20 -24.79 7.16
C LYS A 389 38.17 -23.28 7.51
N ILE A 390 37.61 -22.94 8.67
CA ILE A 390 38.30 -22.19 9.72
C ILE A 390 37.81 -22.75 11.07
N ALA A 391 38.76 -22.96 11.97
CA ALA A 391 38.64 -23.67 13.21
C ALA A 391 37.96 -22.85 14.32
N SER A 392 37.30 -23.60 15.22
CA SER A 392 37.17 -23.37 16.67
C SER A 392 36.69 -22.01 17.17
N ALA A 393 35.38 -21.91 17.44
CA ALA A 393 34.85 -21.57 18.77
C ALA A 393 33.35 -21.90 18.80
N ASP A 394 32.88 -22.39 19.95
CA ASP A 394 31.47 -22.53 20.34
C ASP A 394 30.66 -23.73 19.82
N ARG A 395 31.14 -24.93 20.20
CA ARG A 395 30.24 -26.03 20.57
C ARG A 395 29.73 -25.79 21.99
N MET A 396 28.45 -25.41 22.14
CA MET A 396 27.55 -25.90 23.20
C MET A 396 26.19 -25.22 23.10
N ALA A 397 25.25 -25.85 22.38
CA ALA A 397 23.79 -25.85 22.64
C ALA A 397 23.03 -26.39 21.41
N ALA A 398 23.30 -27.63 21.00
CA ALA A 398 22.52 -28.27 19.94
C ALA A 398 22.58 -29.79 20.04
N ALA A 399 21.88 -30.35 21.02
CA ALA A 399 21.58 -31.78 21.08
C ALA A 399 20.11 -31.93 21.51
N GLY A 400 19.19 -31.84 20.54
CA GLY A 400 17.76 -32.02 20.82
C GLY A 400 16.80 -31.76 19.66
N VAL A 401 17.22 -31.15 18.55
CA VAL A 401 16.31 -30.76 17.46
C VAL A 401 16.86 -31.14 16.08
N CYS A 402 17.10 -32.43 15.83
CA CYS A 402 17.62 -32.90 14.54
C CYS A 402 16.88 -34.10 13.93
N SER A 403 15.59 -34.29 14.24
CA SER A 403 14.79 -35.33 13.57
C SER A 403 13.38 -34.84 13.26
N ARG A 404 13.22 -34.22 12.08
CA ARG A 404 12.02 -34.13 11.20
C ARG A 404 12.12 -32.94 10.24
N LEU A 405 13.15 -32.90 9.39
CA LEU A 405 13.28 -31.90 8.33
C LEU A 405 13.75 -32.57 7.03
N ALA A 406 12.80 -33.10 6.26
CA ALA A 406 13.01 -33.51 4.88
C ALA A 406 11.68 -33.41 4.12
N ALA A 407 11.35 -32.22 3.58
CA ALA A 407 10.55 -32.06 2.36
C ALA A 407 10.46 -30.57 1.95
N SER A 408 10.82 -30.32 0.69
CA SER A 408 10.58 -29.10 -0.12
C SER A 408 11.34 -27.80 0.24
N GLY A 409 12.12 -27.31 -0.72
CA GLY A 409 12.82 -26.02 -0.67
C GLY A 409 11.91 -24.85 -1.06
N ALA A 410 12.19 -23.67 -0.50
CA ALA A 410 11.45 -22.44 -0.80
C ALA A 410 12.30 -21.17 -0.63
N SER A 411 12.28 -20.30 -1.64
CA SER A 411 12.87 -18.96 -1.64
C SER A 411 12.13 -17.99 -0.71
N TYR A 412 12.85 -16.97 -0.23
CA TYR A 412 12.26 -15.76 0.30
C TYR A 412 11.56 -15.02 -0.85
N GLU A 413 10.27 -14.76 -0.71
CA GLU A 413 9.50 -13.97 -1.67
C GLU A 413 8.79 -12.85 -0.91
N GLN A 414 9.28 -11.62 -1.07
CA GLN A 414 8.54 -10.42 -0.70
C GLN A 414 7.98 -9.82 -1.99
N HIS A 415 6.73 -10.18 -2.28
CA HIS A 415 6.04 -9.68 -3.47
C HIS A 415 5.58 -8.25 -3.26
N VAL A 416 5.34 -7.58 -4.38
CA VAL A 416 4.69 -6.27 -4.50
C VAL A 416 3.41 -6.58 -5.27
N VAL A 417 2.30 -6.67 -4.55
CA VAL A 417 0.96 -6.86 -5.12
C VAL A 417 0.26 -5.51 -5.09
N LEU A 418 -0.55 -5.21 -6.09
CA LEU A 418 -1.14 -3.89 -6.25
C LEU A 418 -2.32 -3.70 -5.30
N LEU A 419 -2.25 -2.71 -4.42
CA LEU A 419 -3.28 -1.69 -4.25
C LEU A 419 -2.97 -0.63 -3.22
#